data_AF-A0A5K1C6R2-F1
#
_entry.id   AF-A0A5K1C6R2-F1
#
_cell.length_a   1.000
_cell.length_b   1.000
_cell.length_c   1.000
_cell.angle_alpha   90.00
_cell.angle_beta   90.00
_cell.angle_gamma   90.00
#
_symmetry.space_group_name_H-M   'P 1'
#
loop_
_entity.id
_entity.type
_entity.pdbx_description
1 polymer ?
#
loop_
_entity_poly.entity_id
_entity_poly.type
_entity_poly.pdbx_seq_one_letter_code
_entity_poly.pdbx_strand_id
1 'polypeptide(L)'
;MLTNVPGNCELSILTSFTNCQLLEEVDLSQNLLNGILPTTVGNLTTTLWNLELNSNHIEGTIPLALANLTKLIALGLSSNKIKGLIPPNVGQMHSLQ
;
A
#
# COMPACT_ATOMS: atom_id res chain seq x y z
N MET A 1 25.95 -0.75 0.27
CA MET A 1 25.60 -1.93 -0.55
C MET A 1 24.62 -2.75 0.25
N LEU A 2 23.32 -2.54 0.06
CA LEU A 2 22.30 -3.35 0.73
C LEU A 2 22.03 -4.56 -0.16
N THR A 3 22.42 -5.72 0.36
CA THR A 3 22.36 -7.01 -0.32
C THR A 3 20.91 -7.39 -0.57
N ASN A 4 20.60 -7.57 -1.85
CA ASN A 4 19.42 -8.24 -2.35
C ASN A 4 19.40 -9.66 -1.78
N VAL A 5 18.60 -9.90 -0.73
CA VAL A 5 18.36 -11.25 -0.19
C VAL A 5 17.04 -11.73 -0.80
N PRO A 6 17.07 -12.62 -1.81
CA PRO A 6 15.86 -13.15 -2.40
C PRO A 6 15.21 -14.10 -1.40
N GLY A 7 14.12 -13.66 -0.78
CA GLY A 7 13.34 -14.51 0.14
C GLY A 7 12.61 -13.80 1.27
N ASN A 8 12.74 -12.48 1.45
CA ASN A 8 12.03 -11.77 2.51
C ASN A 8 10.82 -11.00 1.97
N CYS A 9 9.68 -11.16 2.66
CA CYS A 9 8.40 -10.51 2.37
C CYS A 9 8.50 -9.01 2.72
N GLU A 10 8.86 -8.18 1.74
CA GLU A 10 9.26 -6.77 1.95
C GLU A 10 8.10 -5.80 2.29
N LEU A 11 6.85 -6.23 2.15
CA LEU A 11 5.68 -5.43 2.55
C LEU A 11 5.36 -5.49 4.04
N SER A 12 6.13 -6.26 4.83
CA SER A 12 6.01 -6.29 6.29
C SER A 12 6.31 -4.93 6.94
N ILE A 13 7.04 -4.03 6.28
CA ILE A 13 7.28 -2.67 6.76
C ILE A 13 5.97 -1.90 7.02
N LEU A 14 4.91 -2.19 6.25
CA LEU A 14 3.59 -1.58 6.45
C LEU A 14 2.99 -1.92 7.83
N THR A 15 3.35 -3.06 8.41
CA THR A 15 2.92 -3.41 9.77
C THR A 15 3.57 -2.54 10.84
N SER A 16 4.79 -2.05 10.61
CA SER A 16 5.45 -1.13 11.54
C SER A 16 4.75 0.24 11.57
N PHE A 17 4.17 0.66 10.44
CA PHE A 17 3.47 1.94 10.32
C PHE A 17 2.09 1.97 10.98
N THR A 18 1.49 0.81 11.30
CA THR A 18 0.17 0.79 11.98
C THR A 18 0.22 1.40 13.38
N ASN A 19 1.41 1.53 13.99
CA ASN A 19 1.60 2.18 15.28
C ASN A 19 1.80 3.70 15.18
N CYS A 20 1.95 4.25 13.96
CA CYS A 20 2.16 5.67 13.72
C CYS A 20 0.83 6.39 13.54
N GLN A 21 0.25 6.88 14.64
CA GLN A 21 -1.10 7.48 14.66
C GLN A 21 -1.21 8.81 13.91
N LEU A 22 -0.10 9.51 13.67
CA LEU A 22 -0.05 10.82 13.01
C LEU A 22 0.59 10.74 11.61
N LEU A 23 0.72 9.54 11.05
CA LEU A 23 1.27 9.37 9.71
C LEU A 23 0.28 9.91 8.69
N GLU A 24 0.72 10.84 7.85
CA GLU A 24 -0.11 11.50 6.85
C GLU A 24 0.24 11.06 5.44
N GLU A 25 1.50 10.75 5.21
CA GLU A 25 2.04 10.38 3.91
C GLU A 25 3.04 9.24 4.05
N VAL A 26 2.93 8.26 3.15
CA VAL A 26 3.89 7.17 2.97
C VAL A 26 4.27 7.11 1.51
N ASP A 27 5.51 7.44 1.21
CA ASP A 27 6.11 7.23 -0.10
C ASP A 27 7.18 6.13 -0.02
N LEU A 28 6.87 4.99 -0.64
CA LEU A 28 7.80 3.88 -0.85
C LEU A 28 7.96 3.61 -2.36
N SER A 29 7.67 4.59 -3.20
CA SER A 29 7.78 4.48 -4.65
C SER A 29 9.24 4.24 -5.08
N GLN A 30 9.42 3.64 -6.26
CA GLN A 30 10.74 3.45 -6.88
C GLN A 30 11.71 2.60 -6.04
N ASN A 31 11.19 1.57 -5.39
CA ASN A 31 11.99 0.59 -4.67
C ASN A 31 11.92 -0.79 -5.34
N LEU A 32 12.53 -1.79 -4.72
CA LEU A 32 12.48 -3.18 -5.19
C LEU A 32 11.43 -4.02 -4.46
N LEU A 33 10.51 -3.38 -3.72
CA LEU A 33 9.54 -4.05 -2.85
C LEU A 33 8.75 -5.09 -3.63
N ASN A 34 8.66 -6.30 -3.08
CA ASN A 34 7.95 -7.41 -3.70
C ASN A 34 6.94 -8.07 -2.72
N GLY A 35 6.15 -9.00 -3.25
CA GLY A 35 5.12 -9.72 -2.52
C GLY A 35 3.72 -9.14 -2.70
N ILE A 36 2.80 -9.55 -1.83
CA ILE A 36 1.37 -9.19 -1.91
C ILE A 36 1.05 -8.14 -0.85
N LEU A 37 0.26 -7.13 -1.21
CA LEU A 37 -0.22 -6.12 -0.27
C LEU A 37 -1.04 -6.79 0.85
N PRO A 38 -0.57 -6.79 2.11
CA PRO A 38 -1.23 -7.51 3.19
C PRO A 38 -2.54 -6.81 3.57
N THR A 39 -3.49 -7.55 4.13
CA THR A 39 -4.75 -6.98 4.64
C THR A 39 -4.53 -5.94 5.74
N THR A 40 -3.40 -6.02 6.45
CA THR A 40 -2.96 -5.04 7.46
C THR A 40 -2.71 -3.65 6.90
N VAL A 41 -2.64 -3.45 5.58
CA VAL A 41 -2.61 -2.11 4.96
C VAL A 41 -3.82 -1.28 5.39
N GLY A 42 -4.97 -1.92 5.63
CA GLY A 42 -6.17 -1.26 6.14
C GLY A 42 -6.10 -0.84 7.60
N ASN A 43 -5.03 -1.20 8.31
CA ASN A 43 -4.77 -0.82 9.70
C ASN A 43 -3.75 0.34 9.80
N LEU A 44 -3.29 0.88 8.66
CA LEU A 44 -2.60 2.16 8.69
C LEU A 44 -3.53 3.23 9.25
N THR A 45 -2.94 4.28 9.82
CA THR A 45 -3.72 5.35 10.44
C THR A 45 -4.72 5.97 9.46
N THR A 46 -5.90 6.32 9.97
CA THR A 46 -6.93 7.03 9.21
C THR A 46 -6.58 8.50 8.97
N THR A 47 -5.44 8.99 9.47
CA THR A 47 -4.88 10.30 9.08
C THR A 47 -4.14 10.26 7.75
N LEU A 48 -3.80 9.07 7.24
CA LEU A 48 -3.06 8.91 6.00
C LEU A 48 -3.89 9.40 4.80
N TRP A 49 -3.36 10.40 4.10
CA TRP A 49 -3.96 10.98 2.89
C TRP A 49 -3.19 10.62 1.62
N ASN A 50 -1.90 10.26 1.71
CA ASN A 50 -1.08 9.84 0.57
C ASN A 50 -0.40 8.47 0.80
N LEU A 51 -0.57 7.54 -0.14
CA LEU A 51 0.12 6.25 -0.15
C LEU A 51 0.69 5.96 -1.56
N GLU A 52 1.99 6.16 -1.73
CA GLU A 52 2.71 5.93 -2.98
C GLU A 52 3.53 4.63 -2.89
N LEU A 53 3.12 3.62 -3.67
CA LEU A 53 3.78 2.32 -3.80
C LEU A 53 4.17 2.01 -5.26
N ASN A 54 4.07 3.00 -6.14
CA ASN A 54 4.33 2.86 -7.57
C ASN A 54 5.80 2.51 -7.87
N SER A 55 6.04 1.88 -9.02
CA SER A 55 7.38 1.47 -9.47
C SER A 55 8.08 0.53 -8.48
N ASN A 56 7.41 -0.59 -8.18
CA ASN A 56 7.91 -1.68 -7.34
C ASN A 56 7.62 -3.04 -8.04
N HIS A 57 7.83 -4.15 -7.34
CA HIS A 57 7.53 -5.51 -7.81
C HIS A 57 6.32 -6.14 -7.07
N ILE A 58 5.41 -5.31 -6.54
CA ILE A 58 4.23 -5.78 -5.80
C ILE A 58 3.30 -6.55 -6.73
N GLU A 59 2.80 -7.70 -6.30
CA GLU A 59 1.95 -8.58 -7.08
C GLU A 59 0.64 -8.91 -6.34
N GLY A 60 -0.24 -9.69 -6.99
CA GLY A 60 -1.53 -10.08 -6.43
C GLY A 60 -2.61 -9.05 -6.69
N THR A 61 -3.57 -8.92 -5.76
CA THR A 61 -4.77 -8.08 -5.89
C THR A 61 -4.77 -6.96 -4.85
N ILE A 62 -5.53 -5.90 -5.10
CA ILE A 62 -5.80 -4.86 -4.09
C ILE A 62 -6.69 -5.47 -2.98
N PRO A 63 -6.30 -5.43 -1.70
CA PRO A 63 -7.10 -5.96 -0.61
C PRO A 63 -8.29 -5.04 -0.30
N LEU A 64 -9.44 -5.65 0.00
CA LEU A 64 -10.65 -4.92 0.41
C LEU A 64 -10.41 -3.99 1.61
N ALA A 65 -9.51 -4.38 2.50
CA ALA A 65 -9.13 -3.61 3.69
C ALA A 65 -8.55 -2.23 3.38
N LEU A 66 -8.06 -1.98 2.15
CA LEU A 66 -7.57 -0.65 1.75
C LEU A 66 -8.66 0.42 1.88
N ALA A 67 -9.94 0.04 1.73
CA ALA A 67 -11.08 0.95 1.90
C ALA A 67 -11.24 1.48 3.34
N ASN A 68 -10.53 0.93 4.32
CA ASN A 68 -10.51 1.45 5.69
C ASN A 68 -9.75 2.79 5.78
N LEU A 69 -8.91 3.12 4.80
CA LEU A 69 -8.16 4.38 4.74
C LEU A 69 -9.06 5.51 4.25
N THR A 70 -10.04 5.88 5.07
CA THR A 70 -11.15 6.78 4.70
C THR A 70 -10.74 8.21 4.32
N LYS A 71 -9.54 8.65 4.72
CA LYS A 71 -8.97 9.95 4.33
C LYS A 71 -7.99 9.87 3.17
N LEU A 72 -7.76 8.70 2.59
CA LEU A 72 -6.82 8.54 1.48
C LEU A 72 -7.32 9.33 0.27
N ILE A 73 -6.48 10.25 -0.20
CA ILE A 73 -6.72 11.11 -1.37
C ILE A 73 -5.93 10.60 -2.57
N ALA A 74 -4.70 10.15 -2.34
CA ALA A 74 -3.80 9.66 -3.38
C ALA A 74 -3.34 8.22 -3.08
N LEU A 75 -3.38 7.38 -4.13
CA LEU A 75 -2.95 5.98 -4.10
C LEU A 75 -2.15 5.65 -5.37
N GLY A 76 -0.84 5.56 -5.21
CA GLY A 76 0.07 5.14 -6.28
C GLY A 76 0.27 3.63 -6.29
N LEU A 77 -0.26 2.94 -7.29
CA LEU A 77 -0.02 1.50 -7.50
C LEU A 77 0.56 1.17 -8.90
N SER A 78 0.81 2.20 -9.72
CA SER A 78 1.30 2.03 -11.09
C SER A 78 2.68 1.38 -11.14
N SER A 79 3.05 0.80 -12.30
CA SER A 79 4.35 0.14 -12.48
C SER A 79 4.63 -0.94 -11.42
N ASN A 80 3.62 -1.77 -11.14
CA ASN A 80 3.70 -2.99 -10.31
C ASN A 80 3.16 -4.19 -11.10
N LYS A 81 3.13 -5.38 -10.49
CA LYS A 81 2.57 -6.63 -11.03
C LYS A 81 1.17 -6.93 -10.46
N ILE A 82 0.46 -5.90 -10.00
CA ILE A 82 -0.90 -6.02 -9.46
C ILE A 82 -1.86 -6.40 -10.59
N LYS A 83 -2.73 -7.36 -10.32
CA LYS A 83 -3.70 -7.94 -11.26
C LYS A 83 -5.06 -8.12 -10.58
N GLY A 84 -6.08 -8.45 -11.38
CA GLY A 84 -7.44 -8.64 -10.90
C GLY A 84 -8.28 -7.37 -10.94
N LEU A 85 -9.48 -7.44 -10.36
CA LEU A 85 -10.42 -6.32 -10.37
C LEU A 85 -10.12 -5.34 -9.24
N ILE A 86 -10.41 -4.07 -9.47
CA ILE A 86 -10.48 -3.08 -8.40
C ILE A 86 -11.65 -3.48 -7.48
N PRO A 87 -11.42 -3.67 -6.16
CA PRO A 87 -12.48 -4.04 -5.25
C PRO A 87 -13.55 -2.95 -5.19
N PRO A 88 -14.86 -3.31 -5.16
CA PRO A 88 -15.94 -2.31 -5.14
C PRO A 88 -15.81 -1.29 -4.01
N ASN A 89 -15.34 -1.71 -2.84
CA ASN A 89 -15.11 -0.83 -1.69
C ASN A 89 -14.05 0.25 -1.96
N VAL A 90 -13.01 -0.08 -2.73
CA VAL A 90 -11.99 0.90 -3.15
C VAL A 90 -12.60 1.86 -4.16
N GLY A 91 -13.44 1.37 -5.07
CA GLY A 91 -14.21 2.22 -6.00
C GLY A 91 -15.25 3.13 -5.32
N GLN A 92 -15.52 2.94 -4.03
CA GLN A 92 -16.44 3.74 -3.21
C GLN A 92 -15.70 4.71 -2.27
N MET A 93 -14.37 4.80 -2.34
CA MET A 93 -13.58 5.74 -1.54
C MET A 93 -13.76 7.16 -2.07
N HIS A 94 -14.74 7.89 -1.53
CA HIS A 94 -15.11 9.24 -1.99
C HIS A 94 -13.99 10.29 -1.90
N SER A 95 -13.01 10.08 -1.02
CA SER A 95 -11.86 10.97 -0.85
C SER A 95 -10.77 10.73 -1.90
N LEU A 96 -10.74 9.52 -2.48
CA LEU A 96 -9.72 9.07 -3.41
C LEU A 96 -9.94 9.73 -4.78
N GLN A 97 -8.89 10.32 -5.36
CA GLN A 97 -8.94 11.08 -6.61
C GLN A 97 -8.33 10.33 -7.79
#